data_AF-E3QT37-F1
#
_entry.id   AF-E3QT37-F1
#
_cell.length_a   1.000
_cell.length_b   1.000
_cell.length_c   1.000
_cell.angle_alpha   90.00
_cell.angle_beta   90.00
_cell.angle_gamma   90.00
#
_symmetry.space_group_name_H-M   'P 1'
#
loop_
_entity.id
_entity.type
_entity.pdbx_description
1 polymer ?
#
loop_
_entity_poly.entity_id
_entity_poly.type
_entity_poly.pdbx_seq_one_letter_code
_entity_poly.pdbx_strand_id
1 'polypeptide(L)'
;MDPESLRQRSALRLLALRSQIASPTLTSTTIALKRLQNPDQDGYPAKVPIIYYPLETQKAFHHNRRRIKHKKYAKYFHQDLYIYADIPQYMREPMPPDGVLPIKDCRRLLEPGYHRHENGWRALPDGTAYVTSRTRFPGSTGDMIRWWFWWHSVEPERYALWFPYDHLSVHSNYAHRLHRDDLSHTQKWLGSTHRVTEFIGATKLTVRIHFVDPAHYGLPWADLKDAGYEAAVCAELWDGLVTNLKIGDFLHLWRKTEDGLELRSRYWLGAGVHYKLFGMKVGIDYLAGALGIKHRMVGEKVAYEHFIHDQTEFTNLASFLPDLYADYLAGKV
;
A
#
# COMPACT_ATOMS: atom_id res chain seq x y z
N MET A 1 -40.68 -54.18 15.41
CA MET A 1 -40.67 -52.78 14.92
C MET A 1 -40.57 -52.83 13.42
N ASP A 2 -41.57 -52.29 12.73
CA ASP A 2 -41.75 -52.43 11.29
C ASP A 2 -40.69 -51.63 10.49
N PRO A 3 -39.88 -52.27 9.62
CA PRO A 3 -38.87 -51.61 8.79
C PRO A 3 -39.46 -50.57 7.83
N GLU A 4 -40.74 -50.68 7.49
CA GLU A 4 -41.44 -49.77 6.57
C GLU A 4 -41.72 -48.40 7.23
N SER A 5 -41.97 -48.41 8.54
CA SER A 5 -42.19 -47.23 9.39
C SER A 5 -40.94 -46.36 9.57
N LEU A 6 -39.75 -46.96 9.61
CA LEU A 6 -38.48 -46.23 9.71
C LEU A 6 -38.09 -45.55 8.38
N ARG A 7 -38.40 -46.16 7.24
CA ARG A 7 -38.16 -45.55 5.91
C ARG A 7 -39.10 -44.37 5.63
N GLN A 8 -40.37 -44.48 6.02
CA GLN A 8 -41.33 -43.37 5.86
C GLN A 8 -40.98 -42.15 6.74
N ARG A 9 -40.54 -42.37 7.99
CA ARG A 9 -40.10 -41.28 8.88
C ARG A 9 -38.83 -40.59 8.39
N SER A 10 -37.93 -41.32 7.74
CA SER A 10 -36.70 -40.79 7.14
C SER A 10 -36.99 -39.98 5.86
N ALA A 11 -37.93 -40.45 5.03
CA ALA A 11 -38.37 -39.74 3.81
C ALA A 11 -39.11 -38.42 4.13
N LEU A 12 -39.95 -38.40 5.17
CA LEU A 12 -40.64 -37.20 5.62
C LEU A 12 -39.67 -36.15 6.22
N ARG A 13 -38.62 -36.58 6.93
CA ARG A 13 -37.54 -35.66 7.39
C ARG A 13 -36.72 -35.07 6.25
N LEU A 14 -36.49 -35.82 5.17
CA LEU A 14 -35.79 -35.34 3.96
C LEU A 14 -36.65 -34.39 3.12
N LEU A 15 -37.97 -34.60 3.06
CA LEU A 15 -38.91 -33.68 2.42
C LEU A 15 -39.07 -32.36 3.22
N ALA A 16 -39.09 -32.44 4.56
CA ALA A 16 -39.12 -31.26 5.42
C ALA A 16 -37.80 -30.44 5.39
N LEU A 17 -36.65 -31.10 5.20
CA LEU A 17 -35.38 -30.39 4.98
C LEU A 17 -35.32 -29.74 3.59
N ARG A 18 -35.90 -30.38 2.57
CA ARG A 18 -35.95 -29.83 1.20
C ARG A 18 -36.90 -28.64 1.07
N SER A 19 -37.99 -28.59 1.83
CA SER A 19 -38.89 -27.42 1.84
C SER A 19 -38.35 -26.23 2.62
N GLN A 20 -37.32 -26.42 3.46
CA GLN A 20 -36.58 -25.34 4.12
C GLN A 20 -35.39 -24.81 3.30
N ILE A 21 -35.06 -25.46 2.18
CA ILE A 21 -34.09 -25.00 1.18
C ILE A 21 -34.87 -24.53 -0.06
N ALA A 22 -35.89 -23.70 0.16
CA ALA A 22 -36.36 -22.83 -0.89
C ALA A 22 -35.30 -21.74 -1.08
N SER A 23 -34.61 -21.76 -2.22
CA SER A 23 -33.69 -20.70 -2.60
C SER A 23 -34.44 -19.37 -2.55
N PRO A 24 -33.94 -18.33 -1.85
CA PRO A 24 -34.52 -17.01 -1.97
C PRO A 24 -34.45 -16.62 -3.45
N THR A 25 -35.60 -16.24 -3.99
CA THR A 25 -35.75 -15.71 -5.34
C THR A 25 -34.66 -14.66 -5.60
N LEU A 26 -33.99 -14.81 -6.75
CA LEU A 26 -32.94 -13.96 -7.31
C LEU A 26 -33.45 -12.56 -7.69
N THR A 27 -34.13 -11.89 -6.77
CA THR A 27 -34.60 -10.49 -6.90
C THR A 27 -33.92 -9.55 -5.90
N SER A 28 -33.09 -10.06 -4.99
CA SER A 28 -32.35 -9.24 -4.02
C SER A 28 -30.97 -8.78 -4.54
N THR A 29 -30.36 -9.51 -5.47
CA THR A 29 -28.99 -9.21 -5.94
C THR A 29 -28.92 -7.93 -6.80
N THR A 30 -29.99 -7.59 -7.52
CA THR A 30 -30.04 -6.38 -8.35
C THR A 30 -30.23 -5.10 -7.53
N ILE A 31 -30.79 -5.20 -6.31
CA ILE A 31 -30.96 -4.05 -5.40
C ILE A 31 -29.70 -3.86 -4.54
N ALA A 32 -28.97 -4.93 -4.20
CA ALA A 32 -27.70 -4.85 -3.48
C ALA A 32 -26.55 -4.27 -4.33
N LEU A 33 -26.55 -4.51 -5.65
CA LEU A 33 -25.57 -3.91 -6.58
C LEU A 33 -25.76 -2.41 -6.83
N LYS A 34 -26.93 -1.84 -6.46
CA LYS A 34 -27.19 -0.39 -6.53
C LYS A 34 -26.89 0.37 -5.24
N ARG A 35 -26.42 -0.29 -4.17
CA ARG A 35 -25.97 0.38 -2.93
C ARG A 35 -24.45 0.49 -2.76
N LEU A 36 -23.66 0.03 -3.73
CA LEU A 36 -22.19 0.19 -3.76
C LEU A 36 -21.73 1.45 -4.53
N GLN A 37 -22.67 2.27 -4.99
CA GLN A 37 -22.40 3.63 -5.42
C GLN A 37 -23.12 4.56 -4.46
N ASN A 38 -22.48 4.87 -3.35
CA ASN A 38 -22.78 6.10 -2.67
C ASN A 38 -21.45 6.75 -2.28
N PRO A 39 -21.17 7.95 -2.80
CA PRO A 39 -20.16 8.78 -2.18
C PRO A 39 -20.67 9.19 -0.78
N ASP A 40 -19.79 9.19 0.21
CA ASP A 40 -19.84 10.04 1.40
C ASP A 40 -20.18 11.49 0.99
N GLN A 41 -20.45 12.33 1.99
CA GLN A 41 -20.83 13.73 1.79
C GLN A 41 -19.86 14.54 0.89
N ASP A 42 -18.66 14.01 0.64
CA ASP A 42 -17.58 14.62 -0.14
C ASP A 42 -17.23 13.90 -1.47
N GLY A 43 -18.10 13.04 -2.03
CA GLY A 43 -17.84 12.45 -3.36
C GLY A 43 -17.05 11.13 -3.40
N TYR A 44 -16.65 10.57 -2.24
CA TYR A 44 -15.85 9.34 -2.15
C TYR A 44 -16.59 8.18 -1.47
N PRO A 45 -16.34 6.89 -1.79
CA PRO A 45 -16.96 5.78 -1.05
C PRO A 45 -16.73 5.88 0.46
N ALA A 46 -17.71 5.44 1.24
CA ALA A 46 -17.60 5.33 2.70
C ALA A 46 -16.30 4.65 3.14
N LYS A 47 -15.75 5.04 4.29
CA LYS A 47 -14.61 4.35 4.89
C LYS A 47 -15.07 3.29 5.90
N VAL A 48 -14.35 2.18 5.96
CA VAL A 48 -14.55 1.10 6.94
C VAL A 48 -13.32 0.94 7.83
N PRO A 49 -13.49 0.64 9.13
CA PRO A 49 -12.37 0.52 10.05
C PRO A 49 -11.54 -0.73 9.78
N ILE A 50 -10.22 -0.63 10.00
CA ILE A 50 -9.35 -1.80 10.12
C ILE A 50 -9.68 -2.49 11.45
N ILE A 51 -10.04 -3.77 11.38
CA ILE A 51 -10.46 -4.58 12.52
C ILE A 51 -9.47 -5.69 12.90
N TYR A 52 -8.38 -5.82 12.15
CA TYR A 52 -7.33 -6.80 12.41
C TYR A 52 -5.98 -6.11 12.52
N TYR A 53 -5.33 -6.29 13.66
CA TYR A 53 -3.99 -5.79 13.94
C TYR A 53 -3.17 -6.96 14.49
N PRO A 54 -2.09 -7.40 13.81
CA PRO A 54 -1.20 -8.42 14.36
C PRO A 54 -0.71 -8.05 15.77
N LEU A 55 -0.53 -9.06 16.62
CA LEU A 55 -0.21 -8.81 18.04
C LEU A 55 1.02 -7.92 18.25
N GLU A 56 2.07 -8.11 17.45
CA GLU A 56 3.29 -7.32 17.57
C GLU A 56 3.10 -5.86 17.13
N THR A 57 2.17 -5.58 16.20
CA THR A 57 1.88 -4.21 15.76
C THR A 57 1.07 -3.45 16.80
N GLN A 58 0.29 -4.14 17.65
CA GLN A 58 -0.36 -3.53 18.81
C GLN A 58 0.69 -3.06 19.86
N LYS A 59 1.73 -3.86 20.09
CA LYS A 59 2.86 -3.46 20.95
C LYS A 59 3.62 -2.27 20.36
N ALA A 60 3.83 -2.28 19.04
CA ALA A 60 4.44 -1.18 18.31
C ALA A 60 3.62 0.11 18.40
N PHE A 61 2.29 0.04 18.28
CA PHE A 61 1.40 1.19 18.51
C PHE A 61 1.60 1.78 19.90
N HIS A 62 1.62 0.96 20.96
CA HIS A 62 1.87 1.48 22.31
C HIS A 62 3.25 2.09 22.48
N HIS A 63 4.26 1.55 21.81
CA HIS A 63 5.60 2.13 21.74
C HIS A 63 5.59 3.51 21.07
N ASN A 64 4.98 3.62 19.90
CA ASN A 64 4.86 4.87 19.15
C ASN A 64 4.04 5.92 19.91
N ARG A 65 2.91 5.52 20.49
CA ARG A 65 2.04 6.39 21.30
C ARG A 65 2.78 7.05 22.46
N ARG A 66 3.69 6.31 23.13
CA ARG A 66 4.50 6.88 24.22
C ARG A 66 5.47 7.94 23.71
N ARG A 67 6.13 7.68 22.58
CA ARG A 67 7.16 8.56 22.00
C ARG A 67 6.58 9.85 21.43
N ILE A 68 5.39 9.77 20.84
CA ILE A 68 4.78 10.91 20.18
C ILE A 68 4.06 11.88 21.12
N LYS A 69 3.76 11.44 22.36
CA LYS A 69 2.90 12.15 23.34
C LYS A 69 3.20 13.65 23.51
N HIS A 70 4.46 14.05 23.41
CA HIS A 70 4.91 15.44 23.64
C HIS A 70 5.35 16.16 22.37
N LYS A 71 5.14 15.56 21.19
CA LYS A 71 5.45 16.19 19.90
C LYS A 71 4.35 17.19 19.52
N LYS A 72 4.72 18.28 18.83
CA LYS A 72 3.76 19.30 18.38
C LYS A 72 2.70 18.76 17.42
N TYR A 73 3.04 17.72 16.67
CA TYR A 73 2.17 17.02 15.72
C TYR A 73 1.45 15.81 16.32
N ALA A 74 1.45 15.62 17.64
CA ALA A 74 0.84 14.45 18.29
C ALA A 74 -0.67 14.31 18.02
N LYS A 75 -1.36 15.41 17.75
CA LYS A 75 -2.79 15.41 17.40
C LYS A 75 -3.12 14.66 16.11
N TYR A 76 -2.14 14.48 15.21
CA TYR A 76 -2.29 13.72 13.97
C TYR A 76 -2.01 12.22 14.14
N PHE A 77 -1.70 11.77 15.37
CA PHE A 77 -1.49 10.35 15.67
C PHE A 77 -2.82 9.66 15.95
N HIS A 78 -3.44 9.12 14.90
CA HIS A 78 -4.76 8.50 14.99
C HIS A 78 -4.66 7.02 15.39
N GLN A 79 -5.46 6.59 16.37
CA GLN A 79 -5.56 5.17 16.71
C GLN A 79 -6.46 4.44 15.71
N ASP A 80 -7.58 5.04 15.32
CA ASP A 80 -8.55 4.42 14.44
C ASP A 80 -8.10 4.59 12.99
N LEU A 81 -7.77 3.46 12.35
CA LEU A 81 -7.35 3.41 10.95
C LEU A 81 -8.48 2.87 10.07
N TYR A 82 -8.52 3.35 8.84
CA TYR A 82 -9.60 3.08 7.90
C TYR A 82 -9.07 2.79 6.50
N ILE A 83 -9.89 2.10 5.71
CA ILE A 83 -9.74 1.94 4.25
C ILE A 83 -11.07 2.30 3.57
N TYR A 84 -11.04 2.59 2.27
CA TYR A 84 -12.26 2.82 1.52
C TYR A 84 -13.10 1.53 1.39
N ALA A 85 -14.43 1.63 1.46
CA ALA A 85 -15.36 0.50 1.49
C ALA A 85 -15.40 -0.31 0.19
N ASP A 86 -14.86 0.24 -0.91
CA ASP A 86 -14.68 -0.49 -2.17
C ASP A 86 -13.43 -1.37 -2.17
N ILE A 87 -12.55 -1.28 -1.16
CA ILE A 87 -11.28 -2.01 -1.09
C ILE A 87 -11.40 -3.47 -0.59
N PRO A 88 -12.22 -3.80 0.43
CA PRO A 88 -12.26 -5.15 1.00
C PRO A 88 -12.53 -6.29 0.01
N GLN A 89 -13.19 -6.02 -1.11
CA GLN A 89 -13.40 -7.03 -2.16
C GLN A 89 -12.09 -7.52 -2.79
N TYR A 90 -11.07 -6.66 -2.90
CA TYR A 90 -9.76 -6.99 -3.48
C TYR A 90 -8.84 -7.73 -2.48
N MET A 91 -9.24 -7.86 -1.22
CA MET A 91 -8.52 -8.62 -0.20
C MET A 91 -8.93 -10.09 -0.17
N ARG A 92 -10.07 -10.46 -0.78
CA ARG A 92 -10.65 -11.80 -0.63
C ARG A 92 -9.94 -12.87 -1.45
N GLU A 93 -9.34 -12.48 -2.56
CA GLU A 93 -8.67 -13.37 -3.50
C GLU A 93 -7.59 -12.63 -4.28
N PRO A 94 -6.54 -13.32 -4.75
CA PRO A 94 -5.55 -12.70 -5.62
C PRO A 94 -6.19 -12.28 -6.95
N MET A 95 -5.90 -11.07 -7.42
CA MET A 95 -6.40 -10.56 -8.70
C MET A 95 -5.95 -11.46 -9.87
N PRO A 96 -6.62 -11.53 -11.03
CA PRO A 96 -6.22 -12.43 -12.11
C PRO A 96 -4.82 -12.10 -12.71
N PRO A 97 -4.16 -13.06 -13.40
CA PRO A 97 -2.81 -12.84 -13.95
C PRO A 97 -2.68 -11.68 -14.93
N ASP A 98 -3.74 -11.34 -15.67
CA ASP A 98 -3.79 -10.19 -16.58
C ASP A 98 -3.88 -8.83 -15.86
N GLY A 99 -4.05 -8.83 -14.54
CA GLY A 99 -3.93 -7.64 -13.70
C GLY A 99 -2.49 -7.23 -13.39
N VAL A 100 -1.51 -8.05 -13.74
CA VAL A 100 -0.09 -7.76 -13.49
C VAL A 100 0.45 -6.82 -14.57
N LEU A 101 0.94 -5.65 -14.17
CA LEU A 101 1.75 -4.77 -15.03
C LEU A 101 3.24 -5.14 -14.88
N PRO A 102 3.94 -5.62 -15.91
CA PRO A 102 5.38 -5.83 -15.84
C PRO A 102 6.14 -4.50 -15.66
N ILE A 103 7.26 -4.52 -14.93
CA ILE A 103 8.04 -3.30 -14.65
C ILE A 103 8.58 -2.59 -15.92
N LYS A 104 8.85 -3.36 -16.98
CA LYS A 104 9.27 -2.82 -18.29
C LYS A 104 8.14 -2.04 -18.99
N ASP A 105 6.90 -2.28 -18.59
CA ASP A 105 5.70 -1.68 -19.18
C ASP A 105 5.15 -0.53 -18.31
N CYS A 106 5.93 -0.02 -17.35
CA CYS A 106 5.55 1.09 -16.47
C CYS A 106 5.06 2.33 -17.23
N ARG A 107 5.54 2.57 -18.46
CA ARG A 107 5.08 3.67 -19.32
C ARG A 107 3.56 3.64 -19.57
N ARG A 108 2.92 2.48 -19.48
CA ARG A 108 1.45 2.35 -19.56
C ARG A 108 0.70 3.08 -18.46
N LEU A 109 1.36 3.45 -17.36
CA LEU A 109 0.74 4.28 -16.31
C LEU A 109 0.42 5.70 -16.80
N LEU A 110 1.03 6.16 -17.90
CA LEU A 110 0.70 7.42 -18.57
C LEU A 110 -0.59 7.35 -19.41
N GLU A 111 -1.11 6.16 -19.67
CA GLU A 111 -2.36 6.00 -20.43
C GLU A 111 -3.52 6.71 -19.71
N PRO A 112 -4.40 7.40 -20.44
CA PRO A 112 -5.55 8.08 -19.85
C PRO A 112 -6.51 7.06 -19.20
N GLY A 113 -7.26 7.52 -18.19
CA GLY A 113 -8.22 6.68 -17.48
C GLY A 113 -7.55 5.71 -16.51
N TYR A 114 -8.07 4.48 -16.43
CA TYR A 114 -7.65 3.49 -15.44
C TYR A 114 -7.32 2.17 -16.12
N HIS A 115 -6.34 1.46 -15.58
CA HIS A 115 -6.12 0.06 -15.91
C HIS A 115 -7.28 -0.78 -15.39
N ARG A 116 -7.51 -1.94 -15.99
CA ARG A 116 -8.56 -2.88 -15.57
C ARG A 116 -8.44 -3.27 -14.09
N HIS A 117 -7.21 -3.36 -13.60
CA HIS A 117 -6.88 -3.70 -12.23
C HIS A 117 -6.02 -2.59 -11.61
N GLU A 118 -6.66 -1.64 -10.93
CA GLU A 118 -5.97 -0.61 -10.14
C GLU A 118 -5.74 -1.05 -8.69
N ASN A 119 -6.50 -2.05 -8.20
CA ASN A 119 -6.39 -2.59 -6.85
C ASN A 119 -6.29 -4.12 -6.91
N GLY A 120 -5.33 -4.68 -6.18
CA GLY A 120 -5.15 -6.11 -6.06
C GLY A 120 -3.71 -6.53 -5.80
N TRP A 121 -3.55 -7.81 -5.52
CA TRP A 121 -2.27 -8.45 -5.21
C TRP A 121 -2.22 -9.83 -5.85
N ARG A 122 -1.00 -10.30 -6.14
CA ARG A 122 -0.75 -11.66 -6.64
C ARG A 122 0.72 -12.03 -6.45
N ALA A 123 0.98 -13.31 -6.15
CA ALA A 123 2.29 -13.91 -6.37
C ALA A 123 2.43 -14.41 -7.82
N LEU A 124 3.54 -14.08 -8.46
CA LEU A 124 3.90 -14.56 -9.79
C LEU A 124 4.53 -15.96 -9.72
N PRO A 125 4.58 -16.71 -10.84
CA PRO A 125 5.16 -18.06 -10.85
C PRO A 125 6.60 -18.15 -10.33
N ASP A 126 7.40 -17.09 -10.51
CA ASP A 126 8.77 -16.98 -10.04
C ASP A 126 8.91 -16.63 -8.55
N GLY A 127 7.79 -16.43 -7.84
CA GLY A 127 7.73 -16.06 -6.43
C GLY A 127 7.76 -14.55 -6.15
N THR A 128 7.79 -13.70 -7.19
CA THR A 128 7.64 -12.25 -7.06
C THR A 128 6.26 -11.91 -6.50
N ALA A 129 6.18 -11.06 -5.48
CA ALA A 129 4.93 -10.46 -5.05
C ALA A 129 4.67 -9.17 -5.83
N TYR A 130 3.53 -9.11 -6.50
CA TYR A 130 3.08 -7.93 -7.21
C TYR A 130 1.84 -7.34 -6.55
N VAL A 131 1.85 -6.03 -6.36
CA VAL A 131 0.74 -5.27 -5.76
C VAL A 131 0.44 -4.05 -6.62
N THR A 132 -0.85 -3.80 -6.83
CA THR A 132 -1.37 -2.55 -7.39
C THR A 132 -2.38 -1.98 -6.42
N SER A 133 -2.32 -0.67 -6.21
CA SER A 133 -3.21 0.01 -5.28
C SER A 133 -3.56 1.40 -5.78
N ARG A 134 -4.82 1.80 -5.58
CA ARG A 134 -5.31 3.15 -5.84
C ARG A 134 -5.98 3.73 -4.59
N THR A 135 -5.39 4.79 -4.06
CA THR A 135 -5.81 5.45 -2.84
C THR A 135 -6.16 6.91 -3.13
N ARG A 136 -7.21 7.44 -2.51
CA ARG A 136 -7.68 8.81 -2.77
C ARG A 136 -7.12 9.77 -1.73
N PHE A 137 -6.79 10.98 -2.17
CA PHE A 137 -6.14 12.04 -1.41
C PHE A 137 -6.92 13.36 -1.55
N PRO A 138 -8.13 13.44 -0.96
CA PRO A 138 -8.95 14.66 -1.02
C PRO A 138 -8.21 15.87 -0.44
N GLY A 139 -8.38 17.03 -1.07
CA GLY A 139 -7.76 18.30 -0.66
C GLY A 139 -6.22 18.33 -0.74
N SER A 140 -5.58 17.24 -1.13
CA SER A 140 -4.12 17.17 -1.21
C SER A 140 -3.61 17.77 -2.52
N THR A 141 -2.36 18.25 -2.50
CA THR A 141 -1.68 18.80 -3.68
C THR A 141 -0.33 18.11 -3.88
N GLY A 142 0.24 18.18 -5.09
CA GLY A 142 1.56 17.61 -5.35
C GLY A 142 2.65 18.18 -4.44
N ASP A 143 2.48 19.42 -3.98
CA ASP A 143 3.45 20.04 -3.08
C ASP A 143 3.44 19.43 -1.68
N MET A 144 2.25 19.14 -1.14
CA MET A 144 2.08 18.42 0.12
C MET A 144 2.76 17.04 0.06
N ILE A 145 2.63 16.33 -1.07
CA ILE A 145 3.27 15.02 -1.27
C ILE A 145 4.80 15.18 -1.28
N ARG A 146 5.34 16.08 -2.12
CA ARG A 146 6.79 16.29 -2.19
C ARG A 146 7.36 16.72 -0.85
N TRP A 147 6.62 17.53 -0.09
CA TRP A 147 6.98 17.95 1.26
C TRP A 147 7.06 16.78 2.23
N TRP A 148 6.00 15.96 2.26
CA TRP A 148 5.87 14.83 3.17
C TRP A 148 7.11 13.93 3.14
N PHE A 149 7.55 13.54 1.93
CA PHE A 149 8.61 12.56 1.71
C PHE A 149 9.99 12.94 2.25
N TRP A 150 10.28 14.24 2.47
CA TRP A 150 11.48 14.64 3.19
C TRP A 150 11.20 14.99 4.65
N TRP A 151 10.00 15.51 4.96
CA TRP A 151 9.67 15.93 6.32
C TRP A 151 9.55 14.75 7.28
N HIS A 152 8.96 13.64 6.85
CA HIS A 152 8.75 12.46 7.70
C HIS A 152 10.05 11.70 8.01
N SER A 153 11.13 11.93 7.25
CA SER A 153 12.28 11.01 7.18
C SER A 153 13.36 11.23 8.25
N VAL A 154 13.19 12.19 9.16
CA VAL A 154 14.19 12.54 10.19
C VAL A 154 13.80 12.20 11.61
N GLU A 155 12.51 12.16 11.89
CA GLU A 155 12.02 11.82 13.22
C GLU A 155 11.15 10.57 13.09
N PRO A 156 11.51 9.46 13.74
CA PRO A 156 10.67 8.26 13.73
C PRO A 156 9.22 8.51 14.16
N GLU A 157 8.98 9.48 15.04
CA GLU A 157 7.63 9.85 15.48
C GLU A 157 6.81 10.45 14.32
N ARG A 158 7.43 11.15 13.36
CA ARG A 158 6.74 11.62 12.15
C ARG A 158 6.38 10.45 11.24
N TYR A 159 7.29 9.50 11.09
CA TYR A 159 7.04 8.28 10.31
C TYR A 159 5.90 7.44 10.91
N ALA A 160 5.82 7.40 12.24
CA ALA A 160 4.73 6.74 12.96
C ALA A 160 3.35 7.41 12.79
N LEU A 161 3.26 8.68 12.37
CA LEU A 161 1.96 9.28 12.01
C LEU A 161 1.31 8.57 10.84
N TRP A 162 2.14 8.13 9.88
CA TRP A 162 1.70 7.52 8.63
C TRP A 162 1.05 6.16 8.85
N PHE A 163 1.72 5.30 9.63
CA PHE A 163 1.15 4.03 10.07
C PHE A 163 1.48 3.79 11.55
N PRO A 164 0.59 4.21 12.47
CA PRO A 164 0.78 4.15 13.92
C PRO A 164 1.16 2.78 14.49
N TYR A 165 0.67 1.70 13.88
CA TYR A 165 0.89 0.32 14.31
C TYR A 165 2.15 -0.32 13.70
N ASP A 166 2.59 0.13 12.51
CA ASP A 166 3.63 -0.57 11.75
C ASP A 166 4.97 0.18 11.74
N HIS A 167 4.97 1.50 11.65
CA HIS A 167 6.17 2.31 11.42
C HIS A 167 6.96 2.58 12.71
N LEU A 168 8.17 2.05 12.84
CA LEU A 168 8.97 2.15 14.08
C LEU A 168 10.14 3.15 14.00
N SER A 169 10.83 3.18 12.86
CA SER A 169 12.00 4.05 12.67
C SER A 169 12.24 4.37 11.21
N VAL A 170 12.75 5.57 10.96
CA VAL A 170 13.26 6.01 9.66
C VAL A 170 14.54 6.81 9.88
N HIS A 171 15.50 6.67 8.97
CA HIS A 171 16.67 7.53 8.89
C HIS A 171 17.06 7.78 7.44
N SER A 172 17.01 9.04 7.00
CA SER A 172 17.49 9.45 5.69
C SER A 172 18.98 9.79 5.71
N ASN A 173 19.74 9.29 4.73
CA ASN A 173 21.12 9.76 4.50
C ASN A 173 21.18 11.22 4.02
N TYR A 174 20.04 11.84 3.69
CA TYR A 174 19.90 13.25 3.34
C TYR A 174 19.41 14.12 4.52
N ALA A 175 19.51 13.64 5.78
CA ALA A 175 19.12 14.42 6.95
C ALA A 175 19.70 15.85 6.99
N HIS A 176 20.94 16.03 6.49
CA HIS A 176 21.60 17.34 6.38
C HIS A 176 20.93 18.33 5.41
N ARG A 177 20.06 17.86 4.50
CA ARG A 177 19.39 18.69 3.48
C ARG A 177 18.03 19.22 3.94
N LEU A 178 17.47 18.70 5.01
CA LEU A 178 16.06 18.95 5.34
C LEU A 178 15.83 20.38 5.85
N HIS A 179 16.84 20.98 6.46
CA HIS A 179 16.84 22.37 6.92
C HIS A 179 17.27 23.38 5.85
N ARG A 180 17.62 22.93 4.64
CA ARG A 180 18.03 23.80 3.53
C ARG A 180 16.82 24.47 2.91
N ASP A 181 16.78 25.79 2.87
CA ASP A 181 15.72 26.60 2.25
C ASP A 181 15.96 26.86 0.75
N ASP A 182 17.20 26.74 0.30
CA ASP A 182 17.61 26.84 -1.11
C ASP A 182 17.30 25.61 -1.96
N LEU A 183 16.82 24.51 -1.34
CA LEU A 183 16.44 23.28 -2.02
C LEU A 183 14.92 23.15 -2.11
N SER A 184 14.42 22.81 -3.30
CA SER A 184 13.04 22.38 -3.48
C SER A 184 12.73 21.11 -2.67
N HIS A 185 11.44 20.87 -2.41
CA HIS A 185 11.01 19.64 -1.73
C HIS A 185 11.54 18.37 -2.40
N THR A 186 11.50 18.28 -3.73
CA THR A 186 12.06 17.11 -4.46
C THR A 186 13.56 16.94 -4.24
N GLN A 187 14.34 18.03 -4.27
CA GLN A 187 15.80 17.96 -4.06
C GLN A 187 16.20 17.52 -2.64
N LYS A 188 15.28 17.61 -1.67
CA LYS A 188 15.51 17.17 -0.30
C LYS A 188 15.42 15.65 -0.11
N TRP A 189 14.72 14.92 -0.98
CA TRP A 189 14.56 13.46 -0.85
C TRP A 189 15.00 12.66 -2.08
N LEU A 190 14.94 13.21 -3.30
CA LEU A 190 15.26 12.47 -4.52
C LEU A 190 16.76 12.10 -4.54
N GLY A 191 17.06 10.81 -4.72
CA GLY A 191 18.43 10.28 -4.62
C GLY A 191 18.85 9.86 -3.21
N SER A 192 18.04 10.14 -2.19
CA SER A 192 18.33 9.71 -0.81
C SER A 192 18.10 8.19 -0.64
N THR A 193 18.58 7.67 0.48
CA THR A 193 18.21 6.35 0.99
C THR A 193 17.63 6.48 2.37
N HIS A 194 16.40 6.01 2.56
CA HIS A 194 15.77 5.90 3.87
C HIS A 194 15.96 4.48 4.39
N ARG A 195 16.65 4.33 5.53
CA ARG A 195 16.66 3.07 6.27
C ARG A 195 15.45 3.06 7.19
N VAL A 196 14.45 2.23 6.87
CA VAL A 196 13.21 2.09 7.64
C VAL A 196 13.20 0.77 8.41
N THR A 197 12.51 0.77 9.54
CA THR A 197 12.13 -0.45 10.25
C THR A 197 10.64 -0.38 10.50
N GLU A 198 9.93 -1.40 10.04
CA GLU A 198 8.47 -1.46 10.04
C GLU A 198 7.96 -2.90 10.07
N PHE A 199 6.65 -3.04 10.23
CA PHE A 199 5.96 -4.29 10.04
C PHE A 199 5.29 -4.34 8.68
N ILE A 200 5.34 -5.50 8.02
CA ILE A 200 4.43 -5.87 6.94
C ILE A 200 3.71 -7.13 7.40
N GLY A 201 2.41 -6.98 7.69
CA GLY A 201 1.66 -7.99 8.45
C GLY A 201 2.29 -8.24 9.82
N ALA A 202 2.52 -9.50 10.17
CA ALA A 202 3.16 -9.86 11.44
C ALA A 202 4.70 -9.79 11.43
N THR A 203 5.32 -9.51 10.28
CA THR A 203 6.78 -9.60 10.13
C THR A 203 7.42 -8.23 10.27
N LYS A 204 8.27 -8.07 11.29
CA LYS A 204 9.15 -6.90 11.42
C LYS A 204 10.32 -7.03 10.46
N LEU A 205 10.55 -6.00 9.66
CA LEU A 205 11.63 -5.94 8.68
C LEU A 205 12.36 -4.60 8.73
N THR A 206 13.58 -4.61 8.21
CA THR A 206 14.35 -3.40 7.96
C THR A 206 14.66 -3.36 6.48
N VAL A 207 14.36 -2.23 5.85
CA VAL A 207 14.54 -2.03 4.42
C VAL A 207 15.26 -0.71 4.18
N ARG A 208 16.01 -0.65 3.10
CA ARG A 208 16.65 0.56 2.60
C ARG A 208 15.94 0.97 1.32
N ILE A 209 15.15 2.03 1.40
CA ILE A 209 14.40 2.59 0.29
C ILE A 209 15.29 3.61 -0.41
N HIS A 210 15.79 3.31 -1.61
CA HIS A 210 16.58 4.24 -2.40
C HIS A 210 15.70 4.92 -3.45
N PHE A 211 15.44 6.21 -3.27
CA PHE A 211 14.60 6.98 -4.17
C PHE A 211 15.36 7.31 -5.45
N VAL A 212 14.75 7.00 -6.59
CA VAL A 212 15.33 7.19 -7.93
C VAL A 212 14.44 8.08 -8.77
N ASP A 213 15.03 8.70 -9.79
CA ASP A 213 14.28 9.51 -10.75
C ASP A 213 13.25 8.62 -11.49
N PRO A 214 11.98 9.03 -11.64
CA PRO A 214 10.97 8.28 -12.38
C PRO A 214 11.37 7.94 -13.83
N ALA A 215 12.27 8.70 -14.47
CA ALA A 215 12.85 8.37 -15.76
C ALA A 215 13.56 7.00 -15.77
N HIS A 216 14.04 6.52 -14.61
CA HIS A 216 14.58 5.17 -14.43
C HIS A 216 13.59 4.07 -14.87
N TYR A 217 12.28 4.33 -14.74
CA TYR A 217 11.20 3.42 -15.11
C TYR A 217 10.49 3.82 -16.42
N GLY A 218 11.10 4.69 -17.23
CA GLY A 218 10.51 5.17 -18.49
C GLY A 218 9.39 6.21 -18.30
N LEU A 219 9.36 6.87 -17.14
CA LEU A 219 8.36 7.87 -16.74
C LEU A 219 9.02 9.24 -16.46
N PRO A 220 9.64 9.91 -17.46
CA PRO A 220 10.28 11.20 -17.20
C PRO A 220 9.27 12.24 -16.69
N TRP A 221 9.73 13.19 -15.89
CA TRP A 221 8.88 14.20 -15.24
C TRP A 221 7.97 14.99 -16.19
N ALA A 222 8.45 15.28 -17.42
CA ALA A 222 7.66 15.97 -18.44
C ALA A 222 6.42 15.14 -18.84
N ASP A 223 6.62 13.87 -19.20
CA ASP A 223 5.54 12.96 -19.58
C ASP A 223 4.55 12.73 -18.42
N LEU A 224 5.05 12.63 -17.18
CA LEU A 224 4.18 12.54 -16.00
C LEU A 224 3.29 13.77 -15.87
N LYS A 225 3.86 14.97 -16.00
CA LYS A 225 3.13 16.22 -15.94
C LYS A 225 2.07 16.31 -17.05
N ASP A 226 2.43 15.94 -18.27
CA ASP A 226 1.51 15.93 -19.42
C ASP A 226 0.36 14.94 -19.22
N ALA A 227 0.60 13.83 -18.51
CA ALA A 227 -0.41 12.86 -18.10
C ALA A 227 -1.21 13.24 -16.84
N GLY A 228 -1.01 14.47 -16.31
CA GLY A 228 -1.76 15.00 -15.16
C GLY A 228 -1.25 14.56 -13.79
N TYR A 229 -0.03 14.03 -13.72
CA TYR A 229 0.62 13.70 -12.44
C TYR A 229 1.26 14.94 -11.80
N GLU A 230 0.94 15.14 -10.53
CA GLU A 230 1.40 16.28 -9.72
C GLU A 230 2.61 15.92 -8.84
N ALA A 231 2.78 14.63 -8.52
CA ALA A 231 3.95 14.13 -7.81
C ALA A 231 4.23 12.65 -8.17
N ALA A 232 5.50 12.26 -8.06
CA ALA A 232 5.92 10.87 -8.22
C ALA A 232 7.03 10.55 -7.22
N VAL A 233 6.98 9.35 -6.65
CA VAL A 233 8.00 8.79 -5.77
C VAL A 233 8.26 7.36 -6.22
N CYS A 234 9.45 7.13 -6.77
CA CYS A 234 9.86 5.83 -7.25
C CYS A 234 11.11 5.39 -6.50
N ALA A 235 11.21 4.11 -6.16
CA ALA A 235 12.35 3.62 -5.39
C ALA A 235 12.72 2.18 -5.72
N GLU A 236 14.01 1.90 -5.57
CA GLU A 236 14.52 0.55 -5.41
C GLU A 236 14.49 0.19 -3.92
N LEU A 237 14.09 -1.04 -3.61
CA LEU A 237 14.12 -1.60 -2.27
C LEU A 237 15.36 -2.47 -2.10
N TRP A 238 16.10 -2.24 -1.03
CA TRP A 238 17.32 -2.98 -0.67
C TRP A 238 17.20 -3.58 0.73
N ASP A 239 17.83 -4.72 0.96
CA ASP A 239 17.81 -5.39 2.26
C ASP A 239 18.48 -4.52 3.35
N GLY A 240 17.89 -4.52 4.55
CA GLY A 240 18.34 -3.71 5.67
C GLY A 240 19.65 -4.18 6.31
N LEU A 241 20.00 -5.46 6.18
CA LEU A 241 21.20 -6.09 6.74
C LEU A 241 22.24 -6.31 5.64
N VAL A 242 21.82 -6.87 4.52
CA VAL A 242 22.64 -7.14 3.34
C VAL A 242 22.51 -5.95 2.39
N THR A 243 23.20 -4.86 2.71
CA THR A 243 22.97 -3.54 2.09
C THR A 243 23.20 -3.45 0.59
N ASN A 244 23.87 -4.44 0.00
CA ASN A 244 24.11 -4.56 -1.44
C ASN A 244 23.18 -5.57 -2.14
N LEU A 245 22.13 -6.05 -1.47
CA LEU A 245 21.11 -6.92 -2.05
C LEU A 245 19.84 -6.10 -2.36
N LYS A 246 19.51 -5.95 -3.64
CA LYS A 246 18.24 -5.39 -4.08
C LYS A 246 17.14 -6.44 -3.95
N ILE A 247 15.99 -6.06 -3.41
CA ILE A 247 14.88 -6.96 -3.07
C ILE A 247 13.53 -6.56 -3.70
N GLY A 248 13.46 -5.45 -4.45
CA GLY A 248 12.26 -5.09 -5.20
C GLY A 248 12.25 -3.64 -5.66
N ASP A 249 11.11 -3.20 -6.16
CA ASP A 249 10.87 -1.84 -6.65
C ASP A 249 9.45 -1.40 -6.29
N PHE A 250 9.25 -0.09 -6.14
CA PHE A 250 7.92 0.49 -6.13
C PHE A 250 7.85 1.82 -6.88
N LEU A 251 6.64 2.12 -7.36
CA LEU A 251 6.27 3.38 -7.97
C LEU A 251 5.00 3.90 -7.27
N HIS A 252 5.05 5.15 -6.81
CA HIS A 252 3.90 5.90 -6.32
C HIS A 252 3.71 7.13 -7.19
N LEU A 253 2.57 7.22 -7.88
CA LEU A 253 2.27 8.31 -8.80
C LEU A 253 0.97 8.99 -8.38
N TRP A 254 1.04 10.27 -8.02
CA TRP A 254 -0.13 11.06 -7.62
C TRP A 254 -0.68 11.84 -8.81
N ARG A 255 -1.84 11.44 -9.30
CA ARG A 255 -2.56 12.07 -10.41
C ARG A 255 -3.60 13.04 -9.88
N LYS A 256 -3.76 14.18 -10.56
CA LYS A 256 -4.79 15.16 -10.22
C LYS A 256 -6.20 14.61 -10.44
N THR A 257 -7.10 14.90 -9.51
CA THR A 257 -8.54 14.67 -9.61
C THR A 257 -9.28 15.99 -9.36
N GLU A 258 -10.61 16.00 -9.51
CA GLU A 258 -11.43 17.18 -9.22
C GLU A 258 -11.28 17.63 -7.75
N ASP A 259 -11.27 16.66 -6.81
CA ASP A 259 -11.26 16.95 -5.38
C ASP A 259 -9.88 16.88 -4.71
N GLY A 260 -8.78 16.81 -5.49
CA GLY A 260 -7.42 16.69 -4.96
C GLY A 260 -6.54 15.78 -5.80
N LEU A 261 -6.04 14.70 -5.19
CA LEU A 261 -5.19 13.72 -5.84
C LEU A 261 -5.75 12.29 -5.70
N GLU A 262 -5.30 11.42 -6.59
CA GLU A 262 -5.29 9.98 -6.39
C GLU A 262 -3.86 9.44 -6.49
N LEU A 263 -3.50 8.56 -5.57
CA LEU A 263 -2.27 7.79 -5.62
C LEU A 263 -2.51 6.49 -6.39
N ARG A 264 -1.68 6.23 -7.40
CA ARG A 264 -1.56 4.94 -8.08
C ARG A 264 -0.20 4.31 -7.71
N SER A 265 -0.23 3.26 -6.91
CA SER A 265 0.94 2.51 -6.46
C SER A 265 1.12 1.23 -7.27
N ARG A 266 2.38 0.86 -7.53
CA ARG A 266 2.78 -0.46 -8.07
C ARG A 266 4.00 -0.95 -7.32
N TYR A 267 4.00 -2.23 -6.93
CA TYR A 267 5.11 -2.87 -6.23
C TYR A 267 5.49 -4.17 -6.94
N TRP A 268 6.79 -4.39 -7.12
CA TRP A 268 7.38 -5.63 -7.63
C TRP A 268 8.39 -6.16 -6.61
N LEU A 269 7.90 -6.81 -5.56
CA LEU A 269 8.71 -7.30 -4.45
C LEU A 269 9.28 -8.67 -4.80
N GLY A 270 10.59 -8.84 -4.63
CA GLY A 270 11.31 -10.04 -5.06
C GLY A 270 11.56 -10.10 -6.57
N ALA A 271 11.29 -9.04 -7.33
CA ALA A 271 11.68 -8.92 -8.74
C ALA A 271 13.08 -8.32 -8.88
N GLY A 272 13.84 -8.76 -9.88
CA GLY A 272 15.14 -8.16 -10.21
C GLY A 272 16.17 -8.25 -9.06
N VAL A 273 16.11 -9.31 -8.24
CA VAL A 273 16.95 -9.54 -7.06
C VAL A 273 18.39 -9.79 -7.50
N HIS A 274 19.26 -8.89 -7.08
CA HIS A 274 20.68 -8.96 -7.42
C HIS A 274 21.55 -8.39 -6.30
N TYR A 275 22.78 -8.89 -6.26
CA TYR A 275 23.86 -8.27 -5.51
C TYR A 275 24.55 -7.20 -6.35
N LYS A 276 24.93 -6.09 -5.71
CA LYS A 276 25.87 -5.11 -6.25
C LYS A 276 27.27 -5.37 -5.68
N LEU A 277 28.18 -5.83 -6.51
CA LEU A 277 29.56 -6.18 -6.13
C LEU A 277 30.52 -5.44 -7.06
N PHE A 278 31.34 -4.54 -6.52
CA PHE A 278 32.33 -3.75 -7.29
C PHE A 278 31.75 -3.08 -8.55
N GLY A 279 30.51 -2.58 -8.47
CA GLY A 279 29.81 -1.94 -9.60
C GLY A 279 29.11 -2.90 -10.56
N MET A 280 29.33 -4.21 -10.44
CA MET A 280 28.65 -5.25 -11.21
C MET A 280 27.35 -5.71 -10.53
N LYS A 281 26.33 -6.02 -11.34
CA LYS A 281 25.07 -6.62 -10.89
C LYS A 281 25.13 -8.14 -11.05
N VAL A 282 25.07 -8.87 -9.96
CA VAL A 282 25.01 -10.34 -9.95
C VAL A 282 23.60 -10.78 -9.59
N GLY A 283 22.80 -11.11 -10.61
CA GLY A 283 21.43 -11.56 -10.43
C GLY A 283 21.37 -12.94 -9.79
N ILE A 284 20.52 -13.10 -8.78
CA ILE A 284 20.24 -14.40 -8.15
C ILE A 284 18.79 -14.84 -8.36
N ASP A 285 18.02 -14.08 -9.13
CA ASP A 285 16.59 -14.32 -9.38
C ASP A 285 16.29 -15.75 -9.83
N TYR A 286 17.02 -16.23 -10.84
CA TYR A 286 16.80 -17.56 -11.39
C TYR A 286 17.09 -18.65 -10.36
N LEU A 287 18.21 -18.53 -9.62
CA LEU A 287 18.62 -19.52 -8.62
C LEU A 287 17.68 -19.51 -7.40
N ALA A 288 17.32 -18.33 -6.91
CA ALA A 288 16.41 -18.18 -5.75
C ALA A 288 14.96 -18.57 -6.09
N GLY A 289 14.51 -18.29 -7.32
CA GLY A 289 13.21 -18.71 -7.83
C GLY A 289 13.12 -20.23 -8.03
N ALA A 290 14.12 -20.82 -8.71
CA ALA A 290 14.17 -22.26 -8.97
C ALA A 290 14.24 -23.11 -7.68
N LEU A 291 14.89 -22.59 -6.63
CA LEU A 291 14.98 -23.22 -5.31
C LEU A 291 13.76 -22.93 -4.39
N GLY A 292 12.74 -22.21 -4.86
CA GLY A 292 11.53 -21.89 -4.09
C GLY A 292 11.74 -20.91 -2.93
N ILE A 293 12.92 -20.30 -2.82
CA ILE A 293 13.27 -19.37 -1.73
C ILE A 293 12.40 -18.12 -1.79
N LYS A 294 12.12 -17.61 -3.00
CA LYS A 294 11.25 -16.46 -3.22
C LYS A 294 9.81 -16.71 -2.78
N HIS A 295 9.24 -17.87 -3.11
CA HIS A 295 7.89 -18.25 -2.66
C HIS A 295 7.77 -18.30 -1.13
N ARG A 296 8.83 -18.73 -0.44
CA ARG A 296 8.85 -18.83 1.02
C ARG A 296 9.07 -17.48 1.73
N MET A 297 9.84 -16.58 1.13
CA MET A 297 10.23 -15.31 1.74
C MET A 297 9.37 -14.11 1.33
N VAL A 298 8.83 -14.14 0.10
CA VAL A 298 8.05 -13.05 -0.51
C VAL A 298 6.66 -13.60 -0.84
N GLY A 299 6.47 -14.17 -2.04
CA GLY A 299 5.30 -14.97 -2.38
C GLY A 299 3.95 -14.32 -2.07
N GLU A 300 2.95 -15.17 -1.86
CA GLU A 300 1.55 -14.76 -1.78
C GLU A 300 1.25 -13.92 -0.52
N LYS A 301 1.81 -14.34 0.61
CA LYS A 301 1.63 -13.66 1.89
C LYS A 301 2.16 -12.22 1.85
N VAL A 302 3.36 -11.99 1.31
CA VAL A 302 3.89 -10.62 1.24
C VAL A 302 3.06 -9.77 0.27
N ALA A 303 2.60 -10.31 -0.87
CA ALA A 303 1.73 -9.57 -1.77
C ALA A 303 0.43 -9.12 -1.07
N TYR A 304 -0.22 -10.03 -0.36
CA TYR A 304 -1.45 -9.75 0.40
C TYR A 304 -1.21 -8.71 1.49
N GLU A 305 -0.26 -8.95 2.39
CA GLU A 305 0.02 -8.07 3.54
C GLU A 305 0.45 -6.68 3.08
N HIS A 306 1.19 -6.57 1.96
CA HIS A 306 1.64 -5.29 1.44
C HIS A 306 0.50 -4.50 0.77
N PHE A 307 -0.49 -5.15 0.16
CA PHE A 307 -1.70 -4.48 -0.33
C PHE A 307 -2.51 -3.85 0.81
N ILE A 308 -2.65 -4.57 1.93
CA ILE A 308 -3.31 -4.03 3.14
C ILE A 308 -2.51 -2.86 3.70
N HIS A 309 -1.18 -3.01 3.75
CA HIS A 309 -0.29 -2.00 4.27
C HIS A 309 -0.39 -0.68 3.48
N ASP A 310 -0.24 -0.71 2.15
CA ASP A 310 -0.40 0.48 1.27
C ASP A 310 -1.78 1.13 1.46
N GLN A 311 -2.86 0.33 1.41
CA GLN A 311 -4.22 0.85 1.55
C GLN A 311 -4.43 1.53 2.90
N THR A 312 -3.89 0.97 3.97
CA THR A 312 -4.03 1.50 5.34
C THR A 312 -3.20 2.76 5.53
N GLU A 313 -1.91 2.72 5.19
CA GLU A 313 -1.00 3.83 5.44
C GLU A 313 -1.38 5.06 4.61
N PHE A 314 -1.70 4.89 3.33
CA PHE A 314 -2.00 6.02 2.47
C PHE A 314 -3.40 6.57 2.70
N THR A 315 -4.38 5.73 3.08
CA THR A 315 -5.70 6.24 3.50
C THR A 315 -5.58 7.05 4.80
N ASN A 316 -4.73 6.62 5.72
CA ASN A 316 -4.45 7.37 6.94
C ASN A 316 -3.70 8.68 6.64
N LEU A 317 -2.65 8.66 5.83
CA LEU A 317 -1.92 9.87 5.43
C LEU A 317 -2.85 10.89 4.76
N ALA A 318 -3.68 10.44 3.82
CA ALA A 318 -4.68 11.27 3.15
C ALA A 318 -5.66 11.95 4.11
N SER A 319 -5.90 11.39 5.30
CA SER A 319 -6.84 11.94 6.28
C SER A 319 -6.34 13.19 7.01
N PHE A 320 -5.02 13.42 7.05
CA PHE A 320 -4.44 14.53 7.81
C PHE A 320 -3.39 15.34 7.06
N LEU A 321 -2.92 14.89 5.90
CA LEU A 321 -1.83 15.55 5.18
C LEU A 321 -2.10 17.03 4.87
N PRO A 322 -3.29 17.44 4.37
CA PRO A 322 -3.56 18.86 4.12
C PRO A 322 -3.46 19.72 5.38
N ASP A 323 -4.05 19.27 6.50
CA ASP A 323 -4.03 20.00 7.76
C ASP A 323 -2.63 20.06 8.38
N LEU A 324 -1.89 18.95 8.33
CA LEU A 324 -0.52 18.87 8.83
C LEU A 324 0.39 19.80 8.02
N TYR A 325 0.23 19.84 6.70
CA TYR A 325 0.99 20.73 5.83
C TYR A 325 0.64 22.21 6.09
N ALA A 326 -0.63 22.54 6.32
CA ALA A 326 -1.06 23.89 6.69
C ALA A 326 -0.43 24.33 8.04
N ASP A 327 -0.38 23.43 9.02
CA ASP A 327 0.28 23.70 10.29
C ASP A 327 1.81 23.85 10.15
N TYR A 328 2.43 23.12 9.22
CA TYR A 328 3.86 23.30 8.88
C TYR A 328 4.12 24.69 8.29
N LEU A 329 3.31 25.13 7.33
CA LEU A 329 3.41 26.47 6.75
C LEU A 329 3.19 27.58 7.80
N ALA A 330 2.36 27.30 8.80
CA ALA A 330 2.13 28.20 9.93
C ALA A 330 3.22 28.11 11.04
N GLY A 331 4.26 27.29 10.87
CA GLY A 331 5.35 27.11 11.84
C GLY A 331 4.95 26.39 13.13
N LYS A 332 3.83 25.65 13.12
CA LYS A 332 3.30 24.95 14.30
C LYS A 332 3.89 23.56 14.48
N VAL A 333 4.46 22.94 13.45
CA VAL A 333 5.02 21.57 13.47
C VAL A 333 6.40 21.45 12.83
#